data_AF-A0A329STW0-F1
#
_entry.id   AF-A0A329STW0-F1
#
_cell.length_a   1.000
_cell.length_b   1.000
_cell.length_c   1.000
_cell.angle_alpha   90.00
_cell.angle_beta   90.00
_cell.angle_gamma   90.00
#
_symmetry.space_group_name_H-M   'P 1'
#
loop_
_entity.id
_entity.type
_entity.pdbx_description
1 polymer ?
#
loop_
_entity_poly.entity_id
_entity_poly.type
_entity_poly.pdbx_seq_one_letter_code
_entity_poly.pdbx_strand_id
1 'polypeptide(L)' 'MCIKVECPTCHKATWKGCGQHIDAALVGVKEEERCPNWKTGQH' A
#
# COMPACT_ATOMS: atom_id res chain seq x y z
N MET A 1 0.24 8.62 -10.31
CA MET A 1 -0.77 8.60 -9.23
C MET A 1 -0.73 7.24 -8.57
N CYS A 2 -0.41 7.16 -7.27
CA CYS A 2 -0.55 5.90 -6.53
C CYS A 2 -1.96 5.86 -5.93
N ILE A 3 -2.61 4.71 -6.00
CA ILE A 3 -3.95 4.50 -5.45
C ILE A 3 -3.89 3.47 -4.33
N LYS A 4 -4.75 3.63 -3.32
CA LYS A 4 -4.96 2.62 -2.28
C LYS A 4 -5.61 1.39 -2.89
N VAL A 5 -5.04 0.22 -2.68
CA VAL A 5 -5.62 -1.08 -3.07
C VAL A 5 -5.42 -2.09 -1.95
N GLU A 6 -6.12 -3.21 -2.00
CA GLU A 6 -5.87 -4.33 -1.09
C GLU A 6 -4.84 -5.29 -1.72
N CYS A 7 -3.90 -5.78 -0.92
CA CYS A 7 -2.94 -6.78 -1.36
C CYS A 7 -3.66 -8.14 -1.52
N PRO A 8 -3.59 -8.81 -2.68
CA PRO A 8 -4.25 -10.09 -2.90
C PRO A 8 -3.64 -11.24 -2.08
N THR A 9 -2.39 -11.10 -1.65
CA THR A 9 -1.65 -12.11 -0.88
C THR A 9 -1.87 -11.94 0.63
N CYS A 10 -1.85 -10.70 1.11
CA CYS A 10 -1.93 -10.40 2.55
C CYS A 10 -3.31 -9.93 3.02
N HIS A 11 -4.21 -9.58 2.11
CA HIS A 11 -5.50 -8.93 2.40
C HIS A 11 -5.39 -7.65 3.23
N LYS A 12 -4.23 -6.98 3.15
CA LYS A 12 -3.94 -5.73 3.85
C LYS A 12 -3.89 -4.55 2.89
N ALA A 13 -4.09 -3.35 3.44
CA ALA A 13 -4.04 -2.13 2.64
C ALA A 13 -2.62 -1.90 2.09
N THR A 14 -2.54 -1.72 0.78
CA THR A 14 -1.32 -1.39 0.05
C THR A 14 -1.63 -0.32 -0.98
N TRP A 15 -0.67 -0.01 -1.84
CA TRP A 15 -0.83 0.94 -2.92
C TRP A 15 -0.41 0.32 -4.25
N LYS A 16 -0.91 0.89 -5.34
CA LYS A 16 -0.52 0.52 -6.71
C LYS A 16 -0.19 1.78 -7.50
N GLY A 17 0.93 1.78 -8.23
CA GLY A 17 1.41 2.93 -9.01
C GLY A 17 2.94 2.96 -9.20
N CYS A 18 3.53 4.16 -9.17
CA CYS A 18 4.97 4.38 -9.34
C CYS A 18 5.83 4.37 -8.05
N GLY A 19 5.22 4.33 -6.87
CA GLY A 19 5.95 4.25 -5.59
C GLY A 19 6.46 5.56 -5.02
N GLN A 20 6.27 6.67 -5.74
CA GLN A 20 6.61 8.01 -5.22
C GLN A 20 5.47 8.67 -4.43
N HIS A 21 4.24 8.13 -4.50
CA HIS A 21 3.07 8.77 -3.90
C HIS A 21 2.41 7.86 -2.86
N ILE A 22 3.21 7.04 -2.19
CA ILE A 22 2.69 6.00 -1.31
C ILE A 22 2.08 6.60 -0.06
N ASP A 23 2.73 7.60 0.52
CA ASP A 23 2.25 8.27 1.73
C ASP A 23 0.87 8.89 1.50
N ALA A 24 0.62 9.41 0.30
CA ALA A 24 -0.69 9.89 -0.12
C ALA A 24 -1.70 8.75 -0.33
N ALA A 25 -1.27 7.62 -0.93
CA ALA A 25 -2.14 6.47 -1.14
C ALA A 25 -2.53 5.75 0.16
N LEU A 26 -1.65 5.75 1.16
CA LEU A 26 -1.86 5.10 2.46
C LEU A 26 -2.18 6.10 3.58
N VAL A 27 -2.58 7.32 3.23
CA VAL A 27 -2.95 8.33 4.22
C VAL A 27 -4.11 7.81 5.08
N GLY A 28 -3.98 7.91 6.41
CA GLY A 28 -4.97 7.39 7.37
C GLY A 28 -4.98 5.87 7.56
N VAL A 29 -4.19 5.09 6.80
CA VAL A 29 -4.00 3.65 7.06
C VAL A 29 -2.94 3.48 8.13
N LYS A 30 -3.28 2.84 9.24
CA LYS A 30 -2.31 2.51 10.30
C LYS A 30 -1.30 1.48 9.81
N GLU A 31 -0.07 1.52 10.33
CA GLU A 31 0.98 0.58 9.91
C GLU A 31 0.61 -0.89 10.13
N GLU A 32 -0.16 -1.20 11.16
CA GLU A 32 -0.68 -2.55 11.45
C GLU A 32 -1.61 -3.09 10.34
N GLU A 33 -2.34 -2.20 9.68
CA GLU A 33 -3.27 -2.52 8.59
C GLU A 33 -2.61 -2.44 7.21
N ARG A 34 -1.35 -1.99 7.14
CA ARG A 34 -0.58 -1.95 5.90
C ARG A 34 0.02 -3.32 5.59
N CYS A 35 0.09 -3.63 4.31
CA CYS A 35 0.78 -4.81 3.81
C CYS A 35 2.27 -4.77 4.19
N PRO A 36 2.89 -5.82 4.78
CA PRO A 36 4.27 -5.74 5.27
C PRO A 36 5.32 -5.37 4.21
N ASN A 37 5.07 -5.67 2.93
CA ASN A 37 5.93 -5.22 1.82
C ASN A 37 5.29 -4.10 0.99
N TRP A 38 4.48 -3.25 1.62
CA TRP A 38 3.86 -2.12 0.94
C TRP A 38 4.91 -1.26 0.22
N LYS A 39 6.09 -1.03 0.81
CA LYS A 39 7.15 -0.17 0.24
C LYS A 39 7.67 -0.60 -1.15
N THR A 40 7.69 -1.89 -1.44
CA THR A 40 8.21 -2.42 -2.72
C THR A 40 7.12 -2.64 -3.75
N GLY A 41 5.84 -2.56 -3.36
CA GLY A 41 4.70 -2.91 -4.20
C GLY A 41 4.70 -4.37 -4.66
N GLN A 42 5.52 -5.24 -4.04
CA GLN A 42 5.71 -6.64 -4.41
C GLN A 42 5.11 -7.57 -3.35
N HIS A 43 4.18 -8.41 -3.81
CA HIS A 43 3.57 -9.56 -3.16
C HIS A 43 2.98 -10.50 -4.20
#